data_AF-A0A9J7M2X3-F1
#
_entry.id   AF-A0A9J7M2X3-F1
#
_cell.length_a   1.000
_cell.length_b   1.000
_cell.length_c   1.000
_cell.angle_alpha   90.00
_cell.angle_beta   90.00
_cell.angle_gamma   90.00
#
_symmetry.space_group_name_H-M   'P 1'
#
loop_
_entity.id
_entity.type
_entity.pdbx_description
1 polymer ?
#
loop_
_entity_poly.entity_id
_entity_poly.type
_entity_poly.pdbx_seq_one_letter_code
_entity_poly.pdbx_strand_id
1 'polypeptide(L)'
;MIQCSREDTVTRLPVHSFLKTQDSKDLNMKTFVVLAFVLAAFFAPSEQLNIVTCEHETMVLNCGGGEEIVVVAANYGRTSSCLCGGSIKTLSCYAGNSLRIVRQDCNGKRACRVTASNDVFGDPCKGTRKYLEVSYYCRRPL
;
A
#
# COMPACT_ATOMS: atom_id res chain seq x y z
N MET A 1 -0.42 -22.19 -18.34
CA MET A 1 -0.89 -21.93 -16.96
C MET A 1 -0.15 -20.71 -16.45
N ILE A 2 -0.85 -19.66 -16.02
CA ILE A 2 -0.18 -18.49 -15.44
C ILE A 2 0.34 -18.93 -14.07
N GLN A 3 1.66 -18.95 -13.90
CA GLN A 3 2.29 -19.34 -12.65
C GLN A 3 2.39 -18.10 -11.77
N CYS A 4 1.50 -17.99 -10.80
CA CYS A 4 1.52 -16.93 -9.80
C CYS A 4 2.70 -17.16 -8.85
N SER A 5 3.61 -16.21 -8.77
CA SER A 5 4.80 -16.32 -7.92
C SER A 5 4.47 -15.89 -6.49
N ARG A 6 5.19 -16.49 -5.53
CA ARG A 6 4.99 -16.32 -4.08
C ARG A 6 5.27 -14.90 -3.54
N GLU A 7 5.64 -13.96 -4.41
CA GLU A 7 5.88 -12.56 -4.09
C GLU A 7 4.60 -11.70 -4.16
N ASP A 8 3.52 -12.24 -4.74
CA ASP A 8 2.22 -11.59 -4.87
C ASP A 8 1.38 -11.65 -3.57
N THR A 9 1.83 -12.39 -2.55
CA THR A 9 1.21 -12.39 -1.22
C THR A 9 1.88 -11.37 -0.32
N VAL A 10 1.29 -10.16 -0.26
CA VAL A 10 1.44 -9.14 0.81
C VAL A 10 2.85 -9.11 1.42
N THR A 11 3.82 -8.67 0.63
CA THR A 11 5.13 -8.34 1.17
C THR A 11 5.05 -6.92 1.73
N ARG A 12 5.28 -6.79 3.05
CA ARG A 12 6.07 -5.64 3.54
C ARG A 12 7.22 -5.53 2.56
N LEU A 13 7.30 -4.50 1.72
CA LEU A 13 8.52 -4.28 0.96
C LEU A 13 9.56 -3.89 2.01
N PRO A 14 10.53 -4.77 2.34
CA PRO A 14 11.63 -4.32 3.15
C PRO A 14 12.46 -3.44 2.23
N VAL A 15 12.54 -2.13 2.53
CA VAL A 15 13.44 -1.19 1.82
C VAL A 15 14.93 -1.55 2.02
N HIS A 16 15.22 -2.66 2.69
CA HIS A 16 16.56 -3.14 3.01
C HIS A 16 17.30 -3.83 1.84
N SER A 17 16.76 -3.83 0.62
CA SER A 17 17.44 -4.37 -0.56
C SER A 17 18.15 -3.33 -1.44
N PHE A 18 18.09 -2.03 -1.11
CA PHE A 18 18.85 -0.98 -1.81
C PHE A 18 20.22 -0.66 -1.19
N LEU A 19 20.80 -1.57 -0.39
CA LEU A 19 22.21 -1.49 0.02
C LEU A 19 23.10 -2.33 -0.91
N LYS A 20 23.32 -1.84 -2.14
CA LYS A 20 24.41 -2.20 -3.06
C LYS A 20 24.19 -1.31 -4.29
N THR A 21 25.02 -0.34 -4.64
CA THR A 21 26.48 -0.28 -4.70
C THR A 21 26.85 1.18 -5.00
N GLN A 22 27.78 1.80 -4.28
CA GLN A 22 28.83 2.65 -4.88
C GLN A 22 29.88 3.01 -3.82
N ASP A 23 31.04 2.35 -3.88
CA ASP A 23 32.24 2.76 -3.15
C ASP A 23 33.10 3.71 -4.01
N SER A 24 33.67 4.70 -3.32
CA SER A 24 34.92 5.43 -3.60
C SER A 24 35.03 6.37 -4.83
N LYS A 25 35.27 7.65 -4.54
CA LYS A 25 36.50 8.39 -4.94
C LYS A 25 36.63 9.71 -4.15
N ASP A 26 37.77 9.85 -3.48
CA ASP A 26 38.11 10.88 -2.50
C ASP A 26 38.25 12.30 -3.07
N LEU A 27 37.47 13.25 -2.53
CA LEU A 27 37.86 14.66 -2.36
C LEU A 27 37.07 15.30 -1.19
N ASN A 28 37.69 15.36 0.00
CA ASN A 28 37.26 15.98 1.27
C ASN A 28 35.95 15.45 1.93
N MET A 29 36.05 14.20 2.40
CA MET A 29 35.03 13.32 3.01
C MET A 29 34.21 13.90 4.18
N LYS A 30 34.69 14.91 4.93
CA LYS A 30 34.04 15.28 6.21
C LYS A 30 32.81 16.17 6.05
N THR A 31 32.83 17.13 5.13
CA THR A 31 31.74 18.12 4.98
C THR A 31 30.58 17.57 4.15
N PHE A 32 30.89 16.83 3.08
CA PHE A 32 29.88 16.21 2.22
C PHE A 32 29.08 15.12 2.93
N VAL A 33 29.73 14.35 3.81
CA VAL A 33 29.06 13.31 4.60
C VAL A 33 28.06 13.93 5.57
N VAL A 34 28.44 14.99 6.30
CA VAL A 34 27.53 15.67 7.24
C VAL A 34 26.34 16.31 6.51
N LEU A 35 26.58 17.03 5.41
CA LEU A 35 25.50 17.63 4.62
C LEU A 35 24.58 16.57 3.99
N ALA A 36 25.14 15.47 3.48
CA ALA A 36 24.35 14.36 2.95
C ALA A 36 23.51 13.67 4.02
N PHE A 37 24.03 13.46 5.23
CA PHE A 37 23.28 12.90 6.36
C PHE A 37 22.15 13.82 6.83
N VAL A 38 22.43 15.13 6.93
CA VAL A 38 21.41 16.13 7.30
C VAL A 38 20.31 16.16 6.24
N LEU A 39 20.66 16.20 4.94
CA LEU A 39 19.69 16.15 3.85
C LEU A 39 18.90 14.83 3.86
N ALA A 40 19.57 13.68 4.03
CA ALA A 40 18.91 12.37 4.06
C ALA A 40 17.91 12.22 5.22
N ALA A 41 18.17 12.83 6.38
CA ALA A 41 17.25 12.83 7.51
C ALA A 41 15.94 13.59 7.22
N PHE A 42 15.98 14.61 6.35
CA PHE A 42 14.78 15.32 5.89
C PHE A 42 14.02 14.55 4.79
N PHE A 43 14.72 13.73 4.00
CA PHE A 43 14.15 12.97 2.88
C PHE A 43 13.85 11.50 3.24
N ALA A 44 13.78 11.13 4.51
CA ALA A 44 13.38 9.78 4.89
C ALA A 44 11.92 9.54 4.42
N PRO A 45 11.67 8.65 3.46
CA PRO A 45 10.31 8.36 3.01
C PRO A 45 9.58 7.62 4.13
N SER A 46 8.34 8.01 4.44
CA SER A 46 7.47 7.21 5.31
C SER A 46 7.27 5.83 4.69
N GLU A 47 7.44 4.76 5.48
CA GLU A 47 7.22 3.38 5.03
C GLU A 47 5.75 3.21 4.58
N GLN A 48 5.53 3.05 3.28
CA GLN A 48 4.21 2.77 2.73
C GLN A 48 3.93 1.27 2.81
N LEU A 49 2.78 0.93 3.39
CA LEU A 49 2.26 -0.41 3.56
C LEU A 49 1.18 -0.66 2.51
N ASN A 50 1.21 -1.82 1.87
CA ASN A 50 0.21 -2.25 0.92
C ASN A 50 -0.51 -3.50 1.45
N ILE A 51 -1.84 -3.48 1.44
CA ILE A 51 -2.68 -4.59 1.87
C ILE A 51 -3.71 -4.93 0.80
N VAL A 52 -3.96 -6.22 0.64
CA VAL A 52 -4.99 -6.77 -0.24
C VAL A 52 -5.98 -7.54 0.62
N THR A 53 -7.28 -7.34 0.38
CA THR A 53 -8.37 -8.04 1.06
C THR A 53 -9.38 -8.50 0.03
N CYS A 54 -9.70 -9.80 0.02
CA CYS A 54 -10.54 -10.36 -1.05
C CYS A 54 -12.02 -9.95 -0.89
N GLU A 55 -12.80 -10.01 -1.98
CA GLU A 55 -14.23 -9.71 -1.93
C GLU A 55 -14.95 -10.58 -0.88
N HIS A 56 -15.80 -9.92 -0.08
CA HIS A 56 -16.52 -10.41 1.11
C HIS A 56 -15.68 -10.52 2.40
N GLU A 57 -14.40 -10.17 2.37
CA GLU A 57 -13.58 -10.07 3.58
C GLU A 57 -13.54 -8.63 4.12
N THR A 58 -13.06 -8.47 5.36
CA THR A 58 -12.92 -7.16 6.01
C THR A 58 -11.46 -6.80 6.19
N MET A 59 -11.06 -5.69 5.59
CA MET A 59 -9.72 -5.12 5.72
C MET A 59 -9.58 -4.54 7.13
N VAL A 60 -8.38 -4.67 7.72
CA VAL A 60 -8.02 -4.03 8.99
C VAL A 60 -6.71 -3.28 8.82
N LEU A 61 -6.74 -1.97 9.08
CA LEU A 61 -5.55 -1.11 9.14
C LEU A 61 -5.24 -0.78 10.60
N ASN A 62 -3.95 -0.69 10.96
CA ASN A 62 -3.54 -0.37 12.32
C ASN A 62 -2.19 0.36 12.34
N CYS A 63 -2.15 1.47 13.08
CA CYS A 63 -0.96 2.25 13.39
C CYS A 63 -0.69 2.22 14.90
N GLY A 64 0.54 1.82 15.25
CA GLY A 64 1.01 1.75 16.64
C GLY A 64 1.41 3.13 17.18
N GLY A 65 1.86 3.18 18.44
CA GLY A 65 2.67 4.31 18.93
C GLY A 65 2.01 5.71 18.92
N GLY A 66 0.69 5.81 18.92
CA GLY A 66 -0.03 7.09 18.84
C GLY A 66 -0.07 7.69 17.43
N GLU A 67 0.28 6.92 16.41
CA GLU A 67 0.23 7.33 15.00
C GLU A 67 -1.16 7.16 14.39
N GLU A 68 -1.41 7.93 13.35
CA GLU A 68 -2.65 7.93 12.57
C GLU A 68 -2.41 7.39 11.17
N ILE A 69 -3.44 6.72 10.65
CA ILE A 69 -3.48 6.20 9.29
C ILE A 69 -3.58 7.35 8.30
N VAL A 70 -2.77 7.27 7.24
CA VAL A 70 -2.89 8.11 6.05
C VAL A 70 -2.96 7.23 4.80
N VAL A 71 -4.12 7.26 4.14
CA VAL A 71 -4.39 6.47 2.94
C VAL A 71 -3.88 7.20 1.69
N VAL A 72 -2.98 6.55 0.97
CA VAL A 72 -2.34 7.04 -0.25
C VAL A 72 -3.17 6.66 -1.47
N ALA A 73 -3.51 5.38 -1.60
CA ALA A 73 -4.25 4.82 -2.73
C ALA A 73 -5.22 3.74 -2.25
N ALA A 74 -6.32 3.55 -2.98
CA ALA A 74 -7.21 2.43 -2.78
C ALA A 74 -7.94 2.06 -4.07
N ASN A 75 -8.14 0.77 -4.30
CA ASN A 75 -8.94 0.25 -5.40
C ASN A 75 -9.72 -0.99 -4.95
N TYR A 76 -11.05 -0.93 -5.01
CA TYR A 76 -11.90 -2.10 -5.02
C TYR A 76 -12.17 -2.51 -6.47
N GLY A 77 -11.68 -3.68 -6.86
CA GLY A 77 -11.74 -4.13 -8.25
C GLY A 77 -10.87 -5.35 -8.49
N ARG A 78 -10.24 -5.42 -9.66
CA ARG A 78 -9.26 -6.46 -9.99
C ARG A 78 -8.33 -5.97 -11.09
N THR A 79 -7.03 -6.05 -10.80
CA THR A 79 -5.93 -5.68 -11.69
C THR A 79 -4.93 -6.81 -11.89
N SER A 80 -4.99 -7.85 -11.05
CA SER A 80 -4.12 -9.02 -11.08
C SER A 80 -4.92 -10.31 -11.30
N SER A 81 -4.35 -11.21 -12.09
CA SER A 81 -4.86 -12.57 -12.29
C SER A 81 -4.50 -13.53 -11.15
N CYS A 82 -3.59 -13.12 -10.26
CA CYS A 82 -3.02 -13.99 -9.23
C CYS A 82 -3.60 -13.80 -7.84
N LEU A 83 -4.15 -12.63 -7.56
CA LEU A 83 -4.69 -12.30 -6.24
C LEU A 83 -6.11 -12.86 -6.07
N CYS A 84 -6.45 -13.35 -4.88
CA CYS A 84 -7.81 -13.71 -4.46
C CYS A 84 -8.57 -14.78 -5.30
N GLY A 85 -7.92 -15.42 -6.28
CA GLY A 85 -8.51 -16.45 -7.15
C GLY A 85 -9.89 -16.09 -7.71
N GLY A 86 -10.67 -17.11 -8.07
CA GLY A 86 -12.07 -16.94 -8.52
C GLY A 86 -12.24 -16.55 -9.98
N SER A 87 -13.44 -16.10 -10.33
CA SER A 87 -13.79 -15.76 -11.71
C SER A 87 -13.16 -14.44 -12.15
N ILE A 88 -12.62 -14.42 -13.37
CA ILE A 88 -12.00 -13.24 -13.97
C ILE A 88 -12.60 -13.05 -15.36
N LYS A 89 -13.36 -11.97 -15.55
CA LYS A 89 -13.81 -11.51 -16.88
C LYS A 89 -12.96 -10.37 -17.41
N THR A 90 -12.35 -9.59 -16.52
CA THR A 90 -11.47 -8.47 -16.86
C THR A 90 -10.45 -8.21 -15.75
N LEU A 91 -9.29 -7.68 -16.14
CA LEU A 91 -8.27 -7.12 -15.23
C LEU A 91 -8.25 -5.58 -15.25
N SER A 92 -9.12 -4.95 -16.03
CA SER A 92 -9.29 -3.50 -16.06
C SER A 92 -10.50 -3.13 -15.21
N CYS A 93 -10.49 -3.53 -13.94
CA CYS A 93 -11.61 -3.34 -13.03
C CYS A 93 -11.24 -2.41 -11.87
N TYR A 94 -11.92 -1.26 -11.82
CA TYR A 94 -11.65 -0.19 -10.86
C TYR A 94 -12.97 0.46 -10.39
N ALA A 95 -13.16 0.58 -9.09
CA ALA A 95 -14.21 1.41 -8.51
C ALA A 95 -13.66 2.82 -8.20
N GLY A 96 -14.07 3.83 -8.95
CA GLY A 96 -13.53 5.20 -8.84
C GLY A 96 -13.79 5.92 -7.51
N ASN A 97 -14.72 5.41 -6.69
CA ASN A 97 -15.02 5.90 -5.34
C ASN A 97 -14.15 5.27 -4.24
N SER A 98 -13.33 4.26 -4.55
CA SER A 98 -12.57 3.47 -3.56
C SER A 98 -11.73 4.34 -2.63
N LEU A 99 -10.89 5.21 -3.21
CA LEU A 99 -10.01 6.09 -2.44
C LEU A 99 -10.77 7.03 -1.52
N ARG A 100 -11.89 7.60 -2.01
CA ARG A 100 -12.70 8.52 -1.22
C ARG A 100 -13.30 7.82 0.00
N ILE A 101 -13.90 6.65 -0.19
CA ILE A 101 -14.54 5.87 0.87
C ILE A 101 -13.50 5.46 1.92
N VAL A 102 -12.39 4.86 1.50
CA VAL A 102 -11.35 4.39 2.43
C VAL A 102 -10.71 5.55 3.19
N ARG A 103 -10.50 6.71 2.55
CA ARG A 103 -10.02 7.93 3.25
C ARG A 103 -11.03 8.43 4.28
N GLN A 104 -12.31 8.50 3.93
CA GLN A 104 -13.38 8.93 4.84
C GLN A 104 -13.45 8.02 6.07
N ASP A 105 -13.26 6.72 5.88
CA ASP A 105 -13.39 5.75 6.96
C ASP A 105 -12.11 5.61 7.81
N CYS A 106 -10.92 5.85 7.25
CA CYS A 106 -9.66 5.49 7.91
C CYS A 106 -8.74 6.65 8.27
N ASN A 107 -8.71 7.76 7.52
CA ASN A 107 -7.72 8.82 7.78
C ASN A 107 -7.91 9.42 9.18
N GLY A 108 -6.79 9.69 9.86
CA GLY A 108 -6.79 10.27 11.21
C GLY A 108 -7.14 9.29 12.33
N LYS A 109 -7.43 8.03 12.01
CA LYS A 109 -7.69 6.98 13.00
C LYS A 109 -6.42 6.17 13.24
N ARG A 110 -6.31 5.60 14.44
CA ARG A 110 -5.26 4.63 14.78
C ARG A 110 -5.53 3.25 14.18
N ALA A 111 -6.81 2.87 14.11
CA ALA A 111 -7.25 1.62 13.53
C ALA A 111 -8.52 1.85 12.71
N CYS A 112 -8.67 1.10 11.62
CA CYS A 112 -9.80 1.20 10.70
C CYS A 112 -10.22 -0.19 10.19
N ARG A 113 -11.51 -0.36 9.90
CA ARG A 113 -12.06 -1.57 9.27
C ARG A 113 -12.95 -1.17 8.11
N VAL A 114 -12.77 -1.81 6.95
CA VAL A 114 -13.61 -1.60 5.77
C VAL A 114 -13.89 -2.94 5.10
N THR A 115 -15.15 -3.24 4.82
CA THR A 115 -15.54 -4.49 4.16
C THR A 115 -15.42 -4.38 2.65
N ALA A 116 -14.66 -5.28 2.02
CA ALA A 116 -14.45 -5.33 0.58
C ALA A 116 -15.68 -5.92 -0.13
N SER A 117 -16.72 -5.11 -0.32
CA SER A 117 -18.02 -5.57 -0.83
C SER A 117 -18.68 -4.60 -1.81
N ASN A 118 -19.59 -5.13 -2.62
CA ASN A 118 -20.38 -4.33 -3.56
C ASN A 118 -21.33 -3.36 -2.85
N ASP A 119 -21.72 -3.63 -1.60
CA ASP A 119 -22.58 -2.73 -0.82
C ASP A 119 -21.84 -1.44 -0.42
N VAL A 120 -20.52 -1.54 -0.19
CA VAL A 120 -19.67 -0.39 0.18
C VAL A 120 -19.23 0.37 -1.07
N PHE A 121 -18.75 -0.34 -2.09
CA PHE A 121 -18.05 0.27 -3.23
C PHE A 121 -18.87 0.31 -4.53
N GLY A 122 -19.99 -0.42 -4.60
CA GLY A 122 -20.66 -0.77 -5.86
C GLY A 122 -19.97 -1.95 -6.56
N ASP A 123 -20.54 -2.40 -7.68
CA ASP A 123 -19.96 -3.49 -8.49
C ASP A 123 -19.37 -2.96 -9.82
N PRO A 124 -18.07 -2.64 -9.87
CA PRO A 124 -17.41 -2.10 -11.07
C PRO A 124 -17.22 -3.11 -12.20
N CYS A 125 -17.31 -4.43 -11.93
CA CYS A 125 -17.06 -5.46 -12.94
C CYS A 125 -17.78 -6.78 -12.62
N LYS A 126 -19.08 -6.81 -12.90
CA LYS A 126 -19.96 -7.99 -12.71
C LYS A 126 -19.33 -9.28 -13.27
N GLY A 127 -19.38 -10.35 -12.46
CA GLY A 127 -18.85 -11.66 -12.82
C GLY A 127 -17.34 -11.81 -12.63
N THR A 128 -16.63 -10.77 -12.21
CA THR A 128 -15.24 -10.85 -11.74
C THR A 128 -15.22 -10.79 -10.21
N ARG A 129 -14.56 -11.75 -9.57
CA ARG A 129 -14.33 -11.71 -8.12
C ARG A 129 -13.35 -10.59 -7.82
N LYS A 130 -13.69 -9.62 -6.99
CA LYS A 130 -12.86 -8.43 -6.73
C LYS A 130 -11.97 -8.62 -5.50
N TYR A 131 -11.15 -7.60 -5.23
CA TYR A 131 -10.44 -7.38 -3.97
C TYR A 131 -10.29 -5.88 -3.73
N LEU A 132 -10.15 -5.52 -2.46
CA LEU A 132 -9.76 -4.18 -2.03
C LEU A 132 -8.24 -4.17 -1.84
N GLU A 133 -7.55 -3.34 -2.61
CA GLU A 133 -6.13 -3.04 -2.46
C GLU A 133 -5.98 -1.64 -1.89
N VAL A 134 -5.22 -1.48 -0.81
CA VAL A 134 -5.00 -0.18 -0.13
C VAL A 134 -3.53 0.02 0.16
N SER A 135 -3.04 1.22 -0.20
CA SER A 135 -1.72 1.72 0.16
C SER A 135 -1.86 2.81 1.22
N TYR A 136 -1.17 2.68 2.34
CA TYR A 136 -1.25 3.62 3.46
C TYR A 136 0.09 3.72 4.20
N TYR A 137 0.26 4.76 5.02
CA TYR A 137 1.35 4.84 5.99
C TYR A 137 0.82 5.35 7.32
N CYS A 138 1.65 5.22 8.36
CA CYS A 138 1.40 5.75 9.68
C CYS A 138 2.20 7.03 9.90
N ARG A 139 1.59 8.04 10.50
CA ARG A 139 2.29 9.28 10.89
C ARG A 139 1.87 9.73 12.27
N ARG A 140 2.74 10.45 12.97
CA ARG A 140 2.32 11.19 14.17
C ARG A 140 1.51 12.43 13.77
N PRO A 141 0.35 12.67 14.40
CA PRO A 141 -0.33 13.96 14.28
C PRO A 141 0.53 15.07 14.88
N LEU A 142 0.50 16.25 14.26
CA LEU A 142 1.18 17.47 14.73
C LEU A 142 0.30 18.24 15.71
#